data_AF-A0A2V7ZFD8-F1
#
_entry.id   AF-A0A2V7ZFD8-F1
#
_cell.length_a   1.000
_cell.length_b   1.000
_cell.length_c   1.000
_cell.angle_alpha   90.00
_cell.angle_beta   90.00
_cell.angle_gamma   90.00
#
_symmetry.space_group_name_H-M   'P 1'
#
loop_
_entity.id
_entity.type
_entity.pdbx_description
1 polymer ?
#
loop_
_entity_poly.entity_id
_entity_poly.type
_entity_poly.pdbx_seq_one_letter_code
_entity_poly.pdbx_strand_id
1 'polypeptide(L)'
;PGQTAPMATRFGVAGVLEFFGGLLIIIGLFTRPVAAILVAEMIVAFFLGHFPRGGWPVENQGELALLYALIFMLLAVRGGGAFSVDERLPWRL
;
A
#
# COMPACT_ATOMS: atom_id res chain seq x y z
N PRO A 1 17.68 -14.50 -10.51
CA PRO A 1 18.87 -13.72 -10.06
C PRO A 1 18.44 -12.47 -9.27
N GLY A 2 18.75 -12.43 -7.97
CA GLY A 2 18.43 -11.29 -7.11
C GLY A 2 19.39 -10.13 -7.36
N GLN A 3 18.93 -9.11 -8.08
CA GLN A 3 19.64 -7.85 -8.20
C GLN A 3 19.22 -6.96 -7.02
N THR A 4 20.17 -6.44 -6.26
CA THR A 4 19.90 -5.45 -5.21
C THR A 4 19.52 -4.14 -5.88
N ALA A 5 18.22 -3.80 -5.86
CA ALA A 5 17.77 -2.50 -6.30
C ALA A 5 18.34 -1.42 -5.34
N PRO A 6 19.03 -0.39 -5.83
CA PRO A 6 19.44 0.72 -4.98
C PRO A 6 18.23 1.33 -4.27
N MET A 7 18.38 1.71 -3.00
CA MET A 7 17.26 2.17 -2.16
C MET A 7 16.52 3.38 -2.73
N ALA A 8 17.22 4.26 -3.45
CA ALA A 8 16.63 5.43 -4.11
C ALA A 8 16.00 5.15 -5.49
N THR A 9 15.72 3.88 -5.81
CA THR A 9 14.96 3.50 -7.02
C THR A 9 13.47 3.37 -6.71
N ARG A 10 12.62 3.34 -7.75
CA ARG A 10 11.17 3.09 -7.59
C ARG A 10 10.89 1.82 -6.80
N PHE A 11 11.64 0.74 -7.07
CA PHE A 11 11.53 -0.53 -6.33
C PHE A 11 12.03 -0.43 -4.89
N GLY A 12 13.09 0.34 -4.63
CA GLY A 12 13.57 0.58 -3.27
C GLY A 12 12.55 1.37 -2.42
N VAL A 13 11.97 2.42 -3.01
CA VAL A 13 10.92 3.22 -2.36
C VAL A 13 9.66 2.38 -2.13
N ALA A 14 9.21 1.61 -3.12
CA ALA A 14 8.07 0.69 -2.97
C ALA A 14 8.33 -0.30 -1.82
N GLY A 15 9.48 -0.98 -1.80
CA GLY A 15 9.80 -1.93 -0.74
C GLY A 15 9.84 -1.32 0.66
N VAL A 16 10.32 -0.08 0.80
CA VAL A 16 10.28 0.65 2.08
C VAL A 16 8.84 0.97 2.48
N LEU A 17 8.03 1.47 1.54
CA LEU A 17 6.62 1.79 1.80
C LEU A 17 5.82 0.53 2.14
N GLU A 18 5.98 -0.56 1.40
CA GLU A 18 5.30 -1.83 1.63
C GLU A 18 5.66 -2.42 2.99
N PHE A 19 6.94 -2.44 3.34
CA PHE A 19 7.40 -3.02 4.61
C PHE A 19 6.96 -2.17 5.82
N PHE A 20 7.34 -0.90 5.86
CA PHE A 20 7.04 -0.05 7.01
C PHE A 20 5.56 0.37 7.04
N GLY A 21 4.96 0.63 5.89
CA GLY A 21 3.53 0.92 5.78
C GLY A 21 2.69 -0.28 6.20
N GLY A 22 3.03 -1.49 5.72
CA GLY A 22 2.37 -2.72 6.17
C GLY A 22 2.49 -2.95 7.68
N LEU A 23 3.68 -2.73 8.25
CA LEU A 23 3.90 -2.84 9.70
C LEU A 23 3.03 -1.84 10.49
N LEU A 24 2.97 -0.59 10.03
CA LEU A 24 2.13 0.45 10.64
C LEU A 24 0.64 0.10 10.55
N ILE A 25 0.18 -0.44 9.42
CA ILE A 25 -1.20 -0.91 9.24
C ILE A 25 -1.53 -2.08 10.18
N ILE A 26 -0.63 -3.05 10.33
CA ILE A 26 -0.83 -4.21 11.22
C ILE A 26 -0.97 -3.76 12.68
N ILE A 27 -0.12 -2.82 13.11
CA ILE A 27 -0.19 -2.24 14.46
C ILE A 27 -1.42 -1.31 14.59
N GLY A 28 -1.92 -0.78 13.46
CA GLY A 28 -2.98 0.20 13.43
C GLY A 28 -2.51 1.56 13.95
N LEU A 29 -1.30 1.98 13.58
CA LEU A 29 -0.72 3.29 13.89
C LEU A 29 -0.70 4.15 12.61
N PHE A 30 -1.27 5.35 12.67
CA PHE A 30 -1.46 6.25 11.54
C PHE A 30 -2.20 5.57 10.37
N THR A 31 -3.18 4.72 10.69
CA THR A 31 -3.84 3.81 9.73
C THR A 31 -4.35 4.55 8.50
N ARG A 32 -5.02 5.70 8.70
CA ARG A 32 -5.65 6.46 7.60
C ARG A 32 -4.62 7.09 6.65
N PRO A 33 -3.67 7.92 7.12
CA PRO A 33 -2.68 8.50 6.22
C PRO A 33 -1.73 7.45 5.62
N VAL A 34 -1.34 6.42 6.37
CA VAL A 34 -0.49 5.34 5.83
C VAL A 34 -1.23 4.57 4.74
N ALA A 35 -2.50 4.20 4.97
CA ALA A 35 -3.30 3.52 3.96
C ALA A 35 -3.48 4.39 2.71
N ALA A 36 -3.72 5.70 2.85
CA ALA A 36 -3.82 6.61 1.70
C ALA A 36 -2.55 6.64 0.84
N ILE A 37 -1.37 6.61 1.48
CA ILE A 37 -0.08 6.52 0.77
C ILE A 37 0.04 5.18 0.05
N LEU A 38 -0.31 4.07 0.70
CA LEU A 38 -0.26 2.73 0.10
C LEU A 38 -1.26 2.55 -1.05
N VAL A 39 -2.43 3.21 -1.01
CA VAL A 39 -3.35 3.28 -2.16
C VAL A 39 -2.65 3.91 -3.36
N ALA A 40 -2.01 5.06 -3.16
CA ALA A 40 -1.33 5.77 -4.23
C ALA A 40 -0.17 4.93 -4.82
N GLU A 41 0.59 4.27 -3.96
CA GLU A 41 1.69 3.40 -4.37
C GLU A 41 1.19 2.20 -5.19
N MET A 42 0.14 1.51 -4.74
CA MET A 42 -0.47 0.40 -5.49
C MET A 42 -1.07 0.84 -6.84
N ILE A 43 -1.67 2.03 -6.92
CA ILE A 43 -2.16 2.59 -8.19
C ILE A 43 -0.99 2.86 -9.15
N VAL A 44 0.10 3.46 -8.66
CA VAL A 44 1.30 3.71 -9.46
C VAL A 44 1.93 2.39 -9.91
N ALA A 45 2.01 1.39 -9.02
CA ALA A 45 2.49 0.05 -9.34
C ALA A 45 1.66 -0.61 -10.45
N PHE A 46 0.32 -0.49 -10.40
CA PHE A 46 -0.55 -0.99 -11.46
C PHE A 46 -0.26 -0.32 -12.80
N PHE A 47 -0.26 1.02 -12.88
CA PHE A 47 -0.11 1.71 -14.16
C PHE A 47 1.30 1.62 -14.75
N LEU A 48 2.36 1.63 -13.92
CA LEU A 48 3.74 1.58 -14.40
C LEU A 48 4.27 0.15 -14.53
N GLY A 49 3.81 -0.76 -13.67
CA GLY A 49 4.29 -2.14 -13.62
C GLY A 49 3.42 -3.10 -14.43
N HIS A 50 2.09 -3.02 -14.30
CA HIS A 50 1.18 -4.05 -14.78
C HIS A 50 0.45 -3.66 -16.07
N PHE A 51 -0.15 -2.48 -16.14
CA PHE A 51 -0.94 -2.02 -17.30
C PHE A 51 -0.24 -2.16 -18.66
N PRO A 52 1.09 -1.91 -18.80
CA PRO A 52 1.78 -2.10 -20.09
C PRO A 52 1.81 -3.56 -20.59
N ARG A 53 1.53 -4.54 -19.73
CA ARG A 53 1.56 -5.99 -20.05
C ARG A 53 0.20 -6.53 -20.50
N GLY A 54 -0.87 -5.74 -20.43
CA GLY A 54 -2.23 -6.14 -20.83
C GLY A 54 -3.27 -5.17 -20.28
N GLY A 55 -4.40 -5.01 -20.98
CA GLY A 55 -5.45 -4.06 -20.60
C GLY A 55 -6.26 -4.51 -19.38
N TRP A 56 -6.35 -5.82 -19.15
CA TRP A 56 -7.11 -6.40 -18.05
C TRP A 56 -6.19 -6.91 -16.92
N PRO A 57 -6.56 -6.71 -15.63
CA PRO A 57 -5.75 -7.17 -14.49
C PRO A 57 -5.40 -8.66 -14.54
N VAL A 58 -6.35 -9.50 -14.95
CA VAL A 58 -6.19 -10.96 -15.07
C VAL A 58 -5.14 -11.36 -16.11
N GLU A 59 -4.91 -10.53 -17.13
CA GLU A 59 -3.94 -10.77 -18.19
C GLU A 59 -2.54 -10.25 -17.79
N ASN A 60 -2.50 -9.17 -17.01
CA ASN A 60 -1.29 -8.41 -16.74
C ASN A 60 -0.70 -8.61 -15.32
N GLN A 61 -1.30 -9.54 -14.55
CA GLN A 61 -0.96 -9.89 -13.17
C GLN A 61 -1.15 -8.72 -12.17
N GLY A 62 -1.93 -7.71 -12.53
CA GLY A 62 -2.18 -6.50 -11.73
C GLY A 62 -3.36 -6.63 -10.76
N GLU A 63 -3.97 -7.82 -10.66
CA GLU A 63 -5.11 -8.09 -9.78
C GLU A 63 -4.80 -7.76 -8.32
N LEU A 64 -3.63 -8.17 -7.83
CA LEU A 64 -3.22 -7.89 -6.45
C LEU A 64 -2.95 -6.41 -6.19
N ALA A 65 -2.37 -5.69 -7.16
CA ALA A 65 -2.14 -4.26 -7.02
C ALA A 65 -3.48 -3.50 -6.83
N LEU A 66 -4.48 -3.81 -7.66
CA LEU A 66 -5.80 -3.20 -7.53
C LEU A 66 -6.57 -3.68 -6.29
N LEU A 67 -6.46 -4.97 -5.94
CA LEU A 67 -7.07 -5.50 -4.72
C LEU A 67 -6.53 -4.81 -3.48
N TYR A 68 -5.21 -4.68 -3.36
CA TYR A 68 -4.59 -3.97 -2.25
C TYR A 68 -4.91 -2.49 -2.25
N ALA A 69 -4.96 -1.83 -3.42
CA ALA A 69 -5.45 -0.46 -3.51
C ALA A 69 -6.89 -0.32 -2.94
N LEU A 70 -7.80 -1.25 -3.23
CA LEU A 70 -9.15 -1.22 -2.68
C LEU A 70 -9.19 -1.49 -1.17
N ILE A 71 -8.41 -2.44 -0.68
CA ILE A 71 -8.31 -2.75 0.76
C ILE A 71 -7.74 -1.55 1.52
N PHE A 72 -6.65 -0.96 1.04
CA PHE A 72 -6.06 0.23 1.66
C PHE A 72 -7.00 1.43 1.55
N MET A 73 -7.76 1.57 0.46
CA MET A 73 -8.79 2.62 0.36
C MET A 73 -9.87 2.44 1.42
N LEU A 74 -10.32 1.21 1.67
CA LEU A 74 -11.25 0.90 2.74
C LEU A 74 -10.68 1.30 4.11
N LEU A 75 -9.41 1.00 4.38
CA LEU A 75 -8.72 1.36 5.61
C LEU A 75 -8.49 2.88 5.74
N ALA A 76 -8.21 3.57 4.64
CA ALA A 76 -8.07 5.03 4.62
C ALA A 76 -9.38 5.73 5.01
N VAL A 77 -10.52 5.18 4.57
CA VAL A 77 -11.85 5.70 4.89
C VAL A 77 -12.32 5.27 6.29
N ARG A 78 -12.17 3.99 6.65
CA ARG A 78 -12.71 3.43 7.90
C ARG A 78 -11.78 3.55 9.12
N GLY A 79 -10.47 3.66 8.90
CA GLY A 79 -9.47 3.58 9.97
C GLY A 79 -9.15 2.15 10.43
N GLY A 80 -8.32 2.02 11.48
CA GLY A 80 -7.80 0.75 11.97
C GLY A 80 -8.74 -0.06 12.89
N GLY A 81 -9.84 0.53 13.35
CA GLY A 81 -10.85 -0.14 14.19
C GLY A 81 -10.46 -0.27 15.67
N ALA A 82 -11.27 -0.98 16.46
CA ALA A 82 -11.19 -0.97 17.93
C ALA A 82 -9.86 -1.53 18.53
N PHE A 83 -9.12 -2.34 17.78
CA PHE A 83 -7.84 -2.90 18.23
C PHE A 83 -6.63 -2.08 17.78
N SER A 84 -6.82 -1.01 17.01
CA SER A 84 -5.72 -0.22 16.50
C SER A 84 -5.08 0.63 17.60
N VAL A 85 -3.77 0.86 17.49
CA VAL A 85 -3.07 1.79 18.38
C VAL A 85 -3.61 3.22 18.25
N ASP A 86 -4.09 3.61 17.06
CA ASP A 86 -4.76 4.90 16.81
C ASP A 86 -5.95 5.15 17.76
N GLU A 87 -6.68 4.10 18.15
CA GLU A 87 -7.84 4.24 19.04
C GLU A 87 -7.44 4.60 20.48
N ARG A 88 -6.20 4.30 20.85
CA ARG A 88 -5.64 4.60 22.17
C ARG A 88 -4.91 5.94 22.22
N LEU A 89 -4.82 6.64 21.09
CA LEU A 89 -4.05 7.86 20.91
C LEU A 89 -4.95 9.06 20.65
N PRO A 90 -4.50 10.28 20.97
CA PRO A 90 -5.34 11.48 20.88
C PRO A 90 -5.62 11.94 19.45
N TRP A 91 -4.83 11.51 18.46
CA TRP A 91 -5.00 11.88 17.05
C TRP A 91 -5.92 10.91 16.31
N ARG A 92 -7.13 10.68 16.84
CA ARG A 92 -8.18 9.92 16.16
C ARG A 92 -8.61 10.65 14.88
N LEU A 93 -7.82 10.49 13.82
CA LEU A 93 -8.02 11.04 12.48
C LEU A 93 -9.18 10.35 11.79
#